data_AF-A0A7Y5FQE8-F1
#
_entry.id   AF-A0A7Y5FQE8-F1
#
_cell.length_a   1.000
_cell.length_b   1.000
_cell.length_c   1.000
_cell.angle_alpha   90.00
_cell.angle_beta   90.00
_cell.angle_gamma   90.00
#
_symmetry.space_group_name_H-M   'P 1'
#
loop_
_entity.id
_entity.type
_entity.pdbx_description
1 polymer ?
#
loop_
_entity_poly.entity_id
_entity_poly.type
_entity_poly.pdbx_seq_one_letter_code
_entity_poly.pdbx_strand_id
1 'polypeptide(L)'
;MITNAGIEIRFRYYTEEAPRSCDAFNSALPLTRVMYHARVSGQEIWFDNLPELDIIQENASVFTVPGEVVLGPSRPKRTKTAGCFGIYYGEGKGLDACNIFACVADEDREKLTSLGENIWKNGAIEVRFESLDQ
;
A
#
# COMPACT_ATOMS: atom_id res chain seq x y z
N MET A 1 -2.79 8.17 5.66
CA MET A 1 -1.93 8.71 4.58
C MET A 1 -2.39 10.12 4.25
N ILE A 2 -1.45 11.07 4.17
CA ILE A 2 -1.71 12.48 3.88
C ILE A 2 -0.89 12.84 2.64
N THR A 3 -1.52 13.40 1.61
CA THR A 3 -0.81 13.87 0.41
C THR A 3 -0.22 15.27 0.63
N ASN A 4 0.77 15.66 -0.17
CA ASN A 4 1.28 17.05 -0.18
C ASN A 4 0.22 18.11 -0.56
N ALA A 5 -0.94 17.70 -1.07
CA ALA A 5 -2.11 18.54 -1.35
C ALA A 5 -3.12 18.59 -0.17
N GLY A 6 -2.81 17.96 0.96
CA GLY A 6 -3.67 17.94 2.16
C GLY A 6 -4.83 16.93 2.09
N ILE A 7 -4.80 15.97 1.16
CA ILE A 7 -5.81 14.91 1.10
C ILE A 7 -5.47 13.83 2.10
N GLU A 8 -6.39 13.56 3.02
CA GLU A 8 -6.26 12.51 4.03
C GLU A 8 -7.06 11.26 3.64
N ILE A 9 -6.39 10.12 3.64
CA ILE A 9 -6.96 8.78 3.37
C ILE A 9 -6.58 7.87 4.53
N ARG A 10 -7.59 7.31 5.21
CA ARG A 10 -7.43 6.41 6.36
C ARG A 10 -7.48 4.96 5.93
N PHE A 11 -6.80 4.11 6.68
CA PHE A 11 -6.76 2.67 6.45
C PHE A 11 -7.31 1.93 7.67
N ARG A 12 -7.98 0.80 7.43
CA ARG A 12 -8.36 -0.19 8.44
C ARG A 12 -7.47 -1.41 8.27
N TYR A 13 -6.81 -1.81 9.35
CA TYR A 13 -5.90 -2.93 9.35
C TYR A 13 -6.64 -4.27 9.46
N TYR A 14 -6.08 -5.28 8.81
CA TYR A 14 -6.49 -6.67 8.94
C TYR A 14 -5.66 -7.32 10.06
N THR A 15 -5.91 -6.90 11.30
CA THR A 15 -5.10 -7.32 12.46
C THR A 15 -5.25 -8.79 12.83
N GLU A 16 -6.34 -9.44 12.40
CA GLU A 16 -6.55 -10.87 12.62
C GLU A 16 -5.84 -11.71 11.55
N GLU A 17 -5.89 -11.28 10.29
CA GLU A 17 -5.37 -12.00 9.14
C GLU A 17 -3.88 -11.72 8.87
N ALA A 18 -3.43 -10.50 9.14
CA ALA A 18 -2.08 -10.02 8.84
C ALA A 18 -1.41 -9.26 10.00
N PRO A 19 -1.39 -9.80 11.24
CA PRO A 19 -0.87 -9.11 12.41
C PRO A 19 0.59 -8.67 12.27
N ARG A 20 1.47 -9.54 11.73
CA ARG A 20 2.90 -9.22 11.61
C ARG A 20 3.16 -8.13 10.58
N SER A 21 2.39 -8.16 9.50
CA SER A 21 2.44 -7.15 8.45
C SER A 21 1.98 -5.78 8.97
N CYS A 22 0.91 -5.76 9.76
CA CYS A 22 0.41 -4.54 10.42
C CYS A 22 1.45 -3.96 11.39
N ASP A 23 2.01 -4.78 12.28
CA ASP A 23 3.01 -4.36 13.27
C ASP A 23 4.28 -3.83 12.60
N ALA A 24 4.76 -4.53 11.57
CA ALA A 24 5.94 -4.13 10.83
C ALA A 24 5.74 -2.79 10.11
N PHE A 25 4.59 -2.58 9.44
CA PHE A 25 4.29 -1.30 8.81
C PHE A 25 4.18 -0.17 9.85
N ASN A 26 3.50 -0.41 10.98
CA ASN A 26 3.41 0.56 12.09
C ASN A 26 4.79 0.95 12.64
N SER A 27 5.71 0.00 12.76
CA SER A 27 7.08 0.27 13.23
C SER A 27 7.89 1.17 12.29
N ALA A 28 7.48 1.28 11.02
CA ALA A 28 8.11 2.14 10.04
C ALA A 28 7.52 3.57 10.01
N LEU A 29 6.44 3.83 10.74
CA LEU A 29 5.78 5.13 10.77
C LEU A 29 6.49 6.10 11.75
N PRO A 30 6.53 7.40 11.44
CA PRO A 30 6.01 8.04 10.22
C PRO A 30 6.91 7.80 9.01
N LEU A 31 6.29 7.70 7.82
CA LEU A 31 6.98 7.35 6.58
C LEU A 31 6.57 8.30 5.45
N THR A 32 7.52 9.05 4.87
CA THR A 32 7.27 9.88 3.68
C THR A 32 7.81 9.20 2.43
N ARG A 33 6.97 9.08 1.38
CA ARG A 33 7.33 8.42 0.11
C ARG A 33 6.67 9.10 -1.08
N VAL A 34 7.29 8.93 -2.24
CA VAL A 34 6.70 9.32 -3.53
C VAL A 34 6.01 8.09 -4.13
N MET A 35 4.71 8.19 -4.36
CA MET A 35 3.89 7.17 -4.98
C MET A 35 3.85 7.38 -6.50
N TYR A 36 3.95 6.29 -7.26
CA TYR A 36 3.85 6.25 -8.72
C TYR A 36 2.68 5.40 -9.17
N HIS A 37 2.15 5.67 -10.37
CA HIS A 37 1.19 4.78 -11.01
C HIS A 37 1.87 3.50 -11.54
N ALA A 38 1.25 2.35 -11.31
CA ALA A 38 1.77 1.07 -11.76
C ALA A 38 1.58 0.87 -13.28
N ARG A 39 2.64 0.41 -13.96
CA ARG A 39 2.59 0.17 -15.42
C ARG A 39 2.14 -1.25 -15.80
N VAL A 40 2.17 -2.18 -14.85
CA VAL A 40 1.95 -3.61 -15.10
C VAL A 40 0.75 -4.12 -14.32
N SER A 41 0.63 -3.73 -13.04
CA SER A 41 -0.38 -4.27 -12.14
C SER A 41 -1.80 -3.70 -12.29
N GLY A 42 -2.04 -2.83 -13.27
CA GLY A 42 -3.35 -2.19 -13.47
C GLY A 42 -3.52 -0.91 -12.64
N GLN A 43 -4.66 -0.76 -11.98
CA GLN A 43 -5.04 0.41 -11.18
C GLN A 43 -4.43 0.34 -9.77
N GLU A 44 -3.11 0.45 -9.71
CA GLU A 44 -2.31 0.47 -8.49
C GLU A 44 -1.44 1.73 -8.43
N ILE A 45 -1.27 2.27 -7.22
CA ILE A 45 -0.24 3.26 -6.91
C ILE A 45 0.76 2.66 -5.91
N TRP A 46 2.06 2.87 -6.12
CA TRP A 46 3.08 2.10 -5.41
C TRP A 46 4.43 2.81 -5.30
N PHE A 47 5.32 2.27 -4.45
CA PHE A 47 6.75 2.56 -4.37
C PHE A 47 7.55 1.31 -3.96
N ASP A 48 8.87 1.31 -4.14
CA ASP A 48 9.76 0.13 -3.99
C ASP A 48 10.84 0.26 -2.90
N ASN A 49 10.83 1.34 -2.13
CA ASN A 49 11.85 1.66 -1.13
C ASN A 49 11.27 1.74 0.30
N LEU A 50 10.47 0.73 0.71
CA LEU A 50 10.19 0.52 2.14
C LEU A 50 11.51 0.34 2.93
N PRO A 51 11.58 0.75 4.20
CA PRO A 51 12.63 0.30 5.10
C PRO A 51 12.71 -1.24 5.11
N GLU A 52 13.86 -1.81 5.47
CA GLU A 52 13.95 -3.27 5.63
C GLU A 52 13.04 -3.71 6.79
N LEU A 53 11.99 -4.46 6.44
CA LEU A 53 11.05 -5.03 7.40
C LEU A 53 11.17 -6.57 7.36
N ASP A 54 11.30 -7.19 8.53
CA ASP A 54 11.31 -8.65 8.63
C ASP A 54 9.89 -9.20 8.58
N ILE A 55 9.36 -9.32 7.36
CA ILE A 55 7.97 -9.70 7.09
C ILE A 55 7.97 -11.03 6.33
N ILE A 56 7.34 -12.03 6.94
CA ILE A 56 7.03 -13.29 6.28
C ILE A 56 5.83 -13.13 5.34
N GLN A 57 5.70 -14.02 4.36
CA GLN A 57 4.47 -14.10 3.59
C GLN A 57 3.26 -14.42 4.50
N GLU A 58 2.27 -13.54 4.51
CA GLU A 58 1.12 -13.53 5.44
C GLU A 58 -0.07 -12.86 4.74
N ASN A 59 -1.27 -13.47 4.79
CA ASN A 59 -2.45 -13.01 4.03
C ASN A 59 -2.14 -12.58 2.58
N ALA A 60 -1.34 -13.39 1.89
CA ALA A 60 -0.73 -12.99 0.63
C ALA A 60 -1.51 -13.46 -0.60
N SER A 61 -1.64 -12.58 -1.58
CA SER A 61 -2.35 -12.87 -2.84
C SER A 61 -1.77 -12.05 -3.99
N VAL A 62 -1.98 -12.52 -5.22
CA VAL A 62 -1.79 -11.73 -6.45
C VAL A 62 -3.08 -11.04 -6.90
N PHE A 63 -4.21 -11.47 -6.32
CA PHE A 63 -5.54 -10.91 -6.55
C PHE A 63 -5.90 -10.04 -5.37
N THR A 64 -6.09 -8.75 -5.64
CA THR A 64 -6.51 -7.75 -4.67
C THR A 64 -7.86 -7.18 -5.07
N VAL A 65 -8.53 -6.54 -4.13
CA VAL A 65 -9.76 -5.77 -4.40
C VAL A 65 -9.51 -4.27 -4.25
N PRO A 66 -10.33 -3.41 -4.90
CA PRO A 66 -10.19 -1.97 -4.77
C PRO A 66 -10.25 -1.52 -3.30
N GLY A 67 -9.28 -0.70 -2.91
CA GLY A 67 -9.05 -0.22 -1.55
C GLY A 67 -7.94 -0.96 -0.81
N GLU A 68 -7.53 -2.16 -1.25
CA GLU A 68 -6.53 -2.94 -0.52
C GLU A 68 -5.13 -2.33 -0.60
N VAL A 69 -4.45 -2.43 0.55
CA VAL A 69 -3.09 -1.96 0.78
C VAL A 69 -2.21 -3.18 0.98
N VAL A 70 -1.10 -3.21 0.25
CA VAL A 70 -0.21 -4.36 0.19
C VAL A 70 1.23 -3.98 0.51
N LEU A 71 1.96 -4.96 1.06
CA LEU A 71 3.41 -4.89 1.22
C LEU A 71 4.05 -6.18 0.70
N GLY A 72 5.20 -6.06 0.06
CA GLY A 72 5.91 -7.22 -0.43
C GLY A 72 6.74 -7.88 0.68
N PRO A 73 6.53 -9.18 0.96
CA PRO A 73 7.24 -9.86 2.04
C PRO A 73 8.73 -10.04 1.71
N SER A 74 9.59 -9.95 2.73
CA SER A 74 11.03 -10.18 2.59
C SER A 74 11.39 -11.68 2.64
N ARG A 75 10.45 -12.54 3.06
CA ARG A 75 10.58 -14.00 3.01
C ARG A 75 9.39 -14.65 2.30
N PRO A 76 9.62 -15.61 1.39
CA PRO A 76 10.93 -16.16 1.00
C PRO A 76 11.76 -15.19 0.15
N LYS A 77 13.11 -15.30 0.17
CA LYS A 77 14.03 -14.39 -0.55
C LYS A 77 13.84 -14.32 -2.08
N ARG A 78 13.04 -15.21 -2.65
CA ARG A 78 12.71 -15.26 -4.08
C ARG A 78 11.57 -14.32 -4.48
N THR A 79 10.88 -13.72 -3.50
CA THR A 79 9.77 -12.80 -3.74
C THR A 79 10.25 -11.57 -4.53
N LYS A 80 9.57 -11.24 -5.62
CA LYS A 80 9.96 -10.14 -6.51
C LYS A 80 9.52 -8.76 -6.01
N THR A 81 8.58 -8.73 -5.09
CA THR A 81 7.96 -7.52 -4.54
C THR A 81 8.59 -7.08 -3.22
N ALA A 82 9.63 -7.75 -2.72
CA ALA A 82 10.28 -7.40 -1.46
C ALA A 82 10.70 -5.91 -1.44
N GLY A 83 10.28 -5.18 -0.41
CA GLY A 83 10.51 -3.74 -0.29
C GLY A 83 9.46 -2.86 -0.99
N CYS A 84 8.51 -3.45 -1.72
CA CYS A 84 7.41 -2.72 -2.35
C CYS A 84 6.22 -2.50 -1.42
N PHE A 85 5.56 -1.38 -1.61
CA PHE A 85 4.28 -1.02 -1.02
C PHE A 85 3.32 -0.60 -2.13
N GLY A 86 2.06 -1.03 -2.05
CA GLY A 86 1.05 -0.73 -3.06
C GLY A 86 -0.32 -0.44 -2.47
N ILE A 87 -1.11 0.35 -3.19
CA ILE A 87 -2.54 0.55 -2.91
C ILE A 87 -3.31 0.40 -4.22
N TYR A 88 -4.27 -0.51 -4.24
CA TYR A 88 -5.13 -0.73 -5.40
C TYR A 88 -6.33 0.20 -5.33
N TYR A 89 -6.49 1.08 -6.32
CA TYR A 89 -7.64 1.99 -6.40
C TYR A 89 -8.72 1.52 -7.38
N GLY A 90 -8.51 0.37 -8.02
CA GLY A 90 -9.44 -0.24 -8.97
C GLY A 90 -9.00 -1.66 -9.36
N GLU A 91 -9.27 -2.08 -10.60
CA GLU A 91 -8.89 -3.40 -11.11
C GLU A 91 -7.37 -3.51 -11.28
N GLY A 92 -6.80 -4.56 -10.71
CA GLY A 92 -5.38 -4.83 -10.82
C GLY A 92 -5.01 -6.26 -10.44
N LYS A 93 -3.77 -6.62 -10.78
CA LYS A 93 -3.18 -7.92 -10.44
C LYS A 93 -1.71 -7.74 -10.10
N GLY A 94 -1.29 -8.21 -8.94
CA GLY A 94 0.09 -8.13 -8.48
C GLY A 94 1.06 -8.89 -9.39
N LEU A 95 2.29 -8.37 -9.51
CA LEU A 95 3.39 -9.04 -10.21
C LEU A 95 3.81 -10.34 -9.53
N ASP A 96 3.75 -10.36 -8.20
CA ASP A 96 4.01 -11.50 -7.32
C ASP A 96 3.08 -11.36 -6.10
N ALA A 97 2.98 -12.40 -5.27
CA ALA A 97 2.12 -12.35 -4.09
C ALA A 97 2.64 -11.30 -3.09
N CYS A 98 1.79 -10.35 -2.73
CA CYS A 98 2.06 -9.38 -1.67
C CYS A 98 1.13 -9.67 -0.49
N ASN A 99 1.58 -9.34 0.72
CA ASN A 99 0.76 -9.42 1.92
C ASN A 99 -0.28 -8.31 1.88
N ILE A 100 -1.56 -8.68 1.95
CA ILE A 100 -2.66 -7.75 2.09
C ILE A 100 -2.85 -7.53 3.59
N PHE A 101 -2.59 -6.31 4.08
CA PHE A 101 -2.58 -6.06 5.53
C PHE A 101 -3.55 -4.96 5.96
N ALA A 102 -4.06 -4.18 5.01
CA ALA A 102 -5.03 -3.14 5.30
C ALA A 102 -5.91 -2.85 4.09
N CYS A 103 -6.97 -2.09 4.32
CA CYS A 103 -7.86 -1.57 3.29
C CYS A 103 -8.23 -0.12 3.59
N VAL A 104 -8.39 0.69 2.55
CA VAL A 104 -8.89 2.06 2.68
C VAL A 104 -10.26 2.07 3.35
N ALA A 105 -10.43 2.98 4.31
CA ALA A 105 -11.72 3.19 4.98
C ALA A 105 -12.80 3.52 3.93
N ASP A 106 -14.02 3.01 4.11
CA ASP A 106 -15.04 3.11 3.07
C ASP A 106 -15.38 4.56 2.72
N GLU A 107 -15.31 5.45 3.70
CA GLU A 107 -15.56 6.89 3.53
C GLU A 107 -14.47 7.59 2.70
N ASP A 108 -13.29 6.98 2.58
CA ASP A 108 -12.14 7.54 1.86
C ASP A 108 -11.89 6.85 0.50
N ARG A 109 -12.74 5.89 0.09
CA ARG A 109 -12.60 5.17 -1.20
C ARG A 109 -12.64 6.11 -2.40
N GLU A 110 -13.53 7.09 -2.42
CA GLU A 110 -13.61 8.07 -3.52
C GLU A 110 -12.35 8.95 -3.62
N LYS A 111 -11.76 9.28 -2.46
CA LYS A 111 -10.49 10.02 -2.40
C LYS A 111 -9.36 9.20 -3.00
N LEU A 112 -9.33 7.90 -2.72
CA LEU A 112 -8.35 6.97 -3.30
C LEU A 112 -8.48 6.91 -4.81
N THR A 113 -9.69 6.71 -5.34
CA THR A 113 -9.92 6.67 -6.80
C THR A 113 -9.46 7.97 -7.46
N SER A 114 -9.85 9.11 -6.90
CA SER A 114 -9.44 10.43 -7.40
C SER A 114 -7.92 10.63 -7.37
N LEU A 115 -7.26 10.17 -6.30
CA LEU A 115 -5.81 10.20 -6.17
C LEU A 115 -5.12 9.30 -7.20
N GLY A 116 -5.61 8.07 -7.39
CA GLY A 116 -5.09 7.13 -8.37
C GLY A 116 -5.18 7.67 -9.79
N GLU A 117 -6.31 8.23 -10.18
CA GLU A 117 -6.48 8.90 -11.47
C GLU A 117 -5.59 10.13 -11.63
N ASN A 118 -5.39 10.90 -10.56
CA ASN A 118 -4.50 12.06 -10.58
C ASN A 118 -3.06 11.65 -10.84
N ILE A 119 -2.55 10.64 -10.11
CA ILE A 119 -1.20 10.10 -10.29
C ILE A 119 -1.06 9.49 -11.69
N TRP A 120 -2.07 8.76 -12.19
CA TRP A 120 -2.06 8.23 -13.55
C TRP A 120 -1.89 9.33 -14.62
N LYS A 121 -2.60 10.47 -14.47
CA LYS A 121 -2.54 11.59 -15.42
C LYS A 121 -1.29 12.46 -15.25
N ASN A 122 -0.85 12.68 -14.02
CA ASN A 122 0.14 13.71 -13.66
C ASN A 122 1.49 13.14 -13.18
N GLY A 123 1.63 11.82 -13.08
CA GLY A 123 2.88 11.13 -12.80
C GLY A 123 2.98 10.58 -11.37
N ALA A 124 3.45 11.40 -10.42
CA ALA A 124 3.80 10.96 -9.08
C ALA A 124 3.37 11.98 -8.03
N ILE A 125 3.16 11.53 -6.78
CA ILE A 125 2.82 12.41 -5.67
C ILE A 125 3.54 12.00 -4.40
N GLU A 126 3.97 12.98 -3.61
CA GLU A 126 4.51 12.74 -2.27
C GLU A 126 3.38 12.56 -1.26
N VAL A 127 3.51 11.52 -0.43
CA VAL A 127 2.59 11.18 0.64
C VAL A 127 3.36 10.92 1.93
N ARG A 128 2.68 11.16 3.06
CA ARG A 128 3.14 10.85 4.40
C ARG A 128 2.18 9.87 5.07
N PHE A 129 2.71 8.77 5.57
CA PHE A 129 1.98 7.80 6.38
C PHE A 129 2.25 8.08 7.85
N GLU A 130 1.18 8.10 8.65
CA GLU A 130 1.22 8.37 10.08
C GLU A 130 0.18 7.48 10.78
N SER A 131 0.42 7.17 12.06
CA SER A 131 -0.56 6.52 12.91
C SER A 131 -1.59 7.55 13.39
N LEU A 132 -2.84 7.13 13.56
CA LEU A 132 -3.90 7.96 14.13
C LEU A 132 -3.85 8.03 15.66
N ASP A 133 -3.11 7.11 16.32
CA ASP A 133 -3.06 6.98 17.78
C ASP A 133 -1.98 7.87 18.44
N GLN A 134 -1.83 9.12 18.00
CA GLN A 134 -1.00 10.12 18.69
C GLN A 134 -1.82 11.02 19.61
#